data_AF-A0A1Q5JY32-F1
#
_entry.id   AF-A0A1Q5JY32-F1
#
_cell.length_a   1.000
_cell.length_b   1.000
_cell.length_c   1.000
_cell.angle_alpha   90.00
_cell.angle_beta   90.00
_cell.angle_gamma   90.00
#
_symmetry.space_group_name_H-M   'P 1'
#
loop_
_entity.id
_entity.type
_entity.pdbx_description
1 polymer ?
#
loop_
_entity_poly.entity_id
_entity_poly.type
_entity_poly.pdbx_seq_one_letter_code
_entity_poly.pdbx_strand_id
1 'polypeptide(L)'
;MTGAAEPAGYWAEVRAEGPVHGTGETAQYVLGSFRTISPVLVLRWLQGEALHLADRLDPDPERSAWVEPTMRADAVPVPDCPTELRVWASEFGDRTAREHIKGGHPLFETFPDADCTYSLSVWPVALPAGDPHQPLPAPQTHRVGGLSHPLYMLAESPWR
;
A
#
# COMPACT_ATOMS: atom_id res chain seq x y z
N MET A 1 28.52 -5.65 -15.91
CA MET A 1 27.84 -4.89 -14.83
C MET A 1 26.93 -3.87 -15.50
N THR A 2 25.67 -4.24 -15.72
CA THR A 2 24.66 -3.32 -16.25
C THR A 2 24.17 -2.49 -15.07
N GLY A 3 24.64 -1.25 -14.94
CA GLY A 3 24.11 -0.34 -13.92
C GLY A 3 22.63 -0.14 -14.18
N ALA A 4 21.78 -0.49 -13.21
CA ALA A 4 20.36 -0.17 -13.29
C ALA A 4 20.25 1.35 -13.48
N ALA A 5 19.52 1.78 -14.52
CA ALA A 5 19.28 3.20 -14.75
C ALA A 5 18.59 3.79 -13.52
N GLU A 6 18.99 5.01 -13.13
CA GLU A 6 18.31 5.70 -12.03
C GLU A 6 16.79 5.80 -12.34
N PRO A 7 15.92 5.49 -11.36
CA PRO A 7 14.48 5.59 -11.54
C PRO A 7 14.07 7.02 -11.92
N ALA A 8 13.16 7.14 -12.87
CA ALA A 8 12.59 8.43 -13.26
C ALA A 8 11.48 8.88 -12.29
N GLY A 9 10.96 7.96 -11.48
CA GLY A 9 10.05 8.26 -10.40
C GLY A 9 9.73 7.02 -9.58
N TYR A 10 8.72 7.17 -8.73
CA TYR A 10 8.30 6.15 -7.78
C TYR A 10 6.78 6.12 -7.72
N TRP A 11 6.25 4.91 -7.64
CA TRP A 11 4.85 4.64 -7.37
C TRP A 11 4.76 3.82 -6.10
N ALA A 12 3.85 4.19 -5.21
CA ALA A 12 3.56 3.44 -4.01
C ALA A 12 2.08 3.12 -3.92
N GLU A 13 1.78 1.99 -3.27
CA GLU A 13 0.43 1.56 -2.97
C GLU A 13 0.34 0.90 -1.61
N VAL A 14 -0.83 1.03 -1.00
CA VAL A 14 -1.26 0.24 0.15
C VAL A 14 -2.43 -0.61 -0.29
N ARG A 15 -2.37 -1.92 -0.04
CA ARG A 15 -3.44 -2.85 -0.40
C ARG A 15 -3.89 -3.67 0.80
N ALA A 16 -5.16 -4.04 0.82
CA ALA A 16 -5.71 -5.06 1.68
C ALA A 16 -6.17 -6.25 0.85
N GLU A 17 -5.90 -7.46 1.33
CA GLU A 17 -6.38 -8.71 0.76
C GLU A 17 -7.11 -9.50 1.85
N GLY A 18 -8.33 -9.95 1.59
CA GLY A 18 -9.10 -10.70 2.57
C GLY A 18 -10.38 -11.30 2.00
N PRO A 19 -11.09 -12.12 2.77
CA PRO A 19 -12.32 -12.76 2.34
C PRO A 19 -13.44 -11.71 2.18
N VAL A 20 -14.27 -11.93 1.17
CA VAL A 20 -15.55 -11.24 1.04
C VAL A 20 -16.58 -12.09 1.78
N HIS A 21 -17.02 -11.61 2.94
CA HIS A 21 -17.96 -12.34 3.79
C HIS A 21 -19.26 -12.66 3.02
N GLY A 22 -19.66 -13.93 3.09
CA GLY A 22 -20.88 -14.42 2.43
C GLY A 22 -20.71 -14.86 0.98
N THR A 23 -19.53 -14.68 0.35
CA THR A 23 -19.28 -15.17 -1.02
C THR A 23 -18.28 -16.34 -1.08
N GLY A 24 -17.44 -16.50 -0.06
CA GLY A 24 -16.36 -17.50 -0.06
C GLY A 24 -15.18 -17.15 -0.98
N GLU A 25 -15.16 -15.93 -1.53
CA GLU A 25 -14.09 -15.41 -2.39
C GLU A 25 -13.11 -14.54 -1.59
N THR A 26 -11.88 -14.41 -2.08
CA THR A 26 -10.91 -13.40 -1.62
C THR A 26 -10.91 -12.23 -2.59
N ALA A 27 -10.80 -11.00 -2.06
CA ALA A 27 -10.66 -9.79 -2.86
C ALA A 27 -9.47 -8.95 -2.42
N GLN A 28 -8.90 -8.21 -3.37
CA GLN A 28 -7.86 -7.22 -3.13
C GLN A 28 -8.43 -5.81 -3.31
N TYR A 29 -8.07 -4.91 -2.39
CA TYR A 29 -8.49 -3.51 -2.39
C TYR A 29 -7.27 -2.60 -2.30
N VAL A 30 -7.16 -1.62 -3.20
CA VAL A 30 -6.16 -0.55 -3.08
C VAL A 30 -6.74 0.49 -2.11
N LEU A 31 -6.08 0.67 -0.97
CA LEU A 31 -6.49 1.60 0.08
C LEU A 31 -5.93 3.01 -0.16
N GLY A 32 -4.76 3.10 -0.78
CA GLY A 32 -4.08 4.34 -1.10
C GLY A 32 -3.04 4.14 -2.19
N SER A 33 -2.79 5.18 -2.98
CA SER A 33 -1.70 5.19 -3.95
C SER A 33 -1.06 6.58 -4.03
N PHE A 34 0.24 6.61 -4.31
CA PHE A 34 1.01 7.85 -4.41
C PHE A 34 2.09 7.75 -5.47
N ARG A 35 2.30 8.86 -6.20
CA ARG A 35 3.32 8.95 -7.25
C ARG A 35 4.15 10.20 -7.07
N THR A 36 5.46 10.07 -7.21
CA THR A 36 6.38 11.19 -7.06
C THR A 36 7.72 10.87 -7.71
N ILE A 37 8.47 11.91 -8.09
CA ILE A 37 9.87 11.77 -8.52
C ILE A 37 10.84 11.66 -7.33
N SER A 38 10.36 11.92 -6.10
CA SER A 38 11.21 11.99 -4.91
C SER A 38 11.19 10.68 -4.13
N PRO A 39 12.34 10.00 -3.96
CA PRO A 39 12.40 8.79 -3.14
C PRO A 39 12.13 9.08 -1.66
N VAL A 40 12.38 10.32 -1.21
CA VAL A 40 12.09 10.72 0.17
C VAL A 40 10.58 10.86 0.38
N LEU A 41 9.88 11.48 -0.57
CA LEU A 41 8.44 11.70 -0.42
C LEU A 41 7.65 10.40 -0.53
N VAL A 42 8.06 9.47 -1.41
CA VAL A 42 7.35 8.18 -1.54
C VAL A 42 7.47 7.34 -0.26
N LEU A 43 8.65 7.34 0.37
CA LEU A 43 8.90 6.63 1.62
C LEU A 43 8.19 7.27 2.80
N ARG A 44 8.20 8.61 2.89
CA ARG A 44 7.45 9.34 3.91
C ARG A 44 5.94 9.11 3.76
N TRP A 45 5.43 9.07 2.54
CA TRP A 45 4.03 8.74 2.30
C TRP A 45 3.71 7.33 2.78
N LEU A 46 4.55 6.34 2.45
CA LEU A 46 4.37 4.95 2.87
C LEU A 46 4.38 4.80 4.40
N GLN A 47 5.30 5.49 5.09
CA GLN A 47 5.33 5.56 6.55
C GLN A 47 4.06 6.18 7.14
N GLY A 48 3.56 7.26 6.53
CA GLY A 48 2.31 7.90 6.93
C GLY A 48 1.10 6.99 6.75
N GLU A 49 1.01 6.26 5.64
CA GLU A 49 -0.07 5.31 5.41
C GLU A 49 -0.03 4.12 6.37
N ALA A 50 1.16 3.63 6.76
CA ALA A 50 1.27 2.59 7.78
C ALA A 50 0.68 3.04 9.13
N LEU A 51 0.99 4.27 9.56
CA LEU A 51 0.42 4.86 10.78
C LEU A 51 -1.08 5.10 10.64
N HIS A 52 -1.52 5.64 9.51
CA HIS A 52 -2.94 5.88 9.23
C HIS A 52 -3.77 4.59 9.20
N LEU A 53 -3.19 3.50 8.68
CA LEU A 53 -3.80 2.18 8.70
C LEU A 53 -3.88 1.64 10.13
N ALA A 54 -2.79 1.69 10.89
CA ALA A 54 -2.77 1.25 12.30
C ALA A 54 -3.84 1.97 13.13
N ASP A 55 -3.96 3.29 12.98
CA ASP A 55 -4.93 4.10 13.72
C ASP A 55 -6.39 3.82 13.31
N ARG A 56 -6.63 3.28 12.11
CA ARG A 56 -7.96 2.86 11.68
C ARG A 56 -8.34 1.46 12.15
N LEU A 57 -7.36 0.56 12.25
CA LEU A 57 -7.56 -0.80 12.71
C LEU A 57 -7.71 -0.87 14.22
N ASP A 58 -6.88 -0.11 14.94
CA ASP A 58 -6.88 -0.02 16.39
C ASP A 58 -6.75 1.46 16.81
N PRO A 59 -7.86 2.21 16.81
CA PRO A 59 -7.85 3.60 17.22
C PRO A 59 -7.53 3.72 18.70
N ASP A 60 -6.59 4.60 19.07
CA ASP A 60 -6.23 4.85 20.46
C ASP A 60 -7.49 5.27 21.27
N PRO A 61 -7.92 4.46 22.25
CA PRO A 61 -9.16 4.70 23.00
C PRO A 61 -9.07 5.94 23.90
N GLU A 62 -7.86 6.42 24.23
CA GLU A 62 -7.66 7.65 25.01
C GLU A 62 -7.67 8.90 24.12
N ARG A 63 -7.47 8.76 22.81
CA ARG A 63 -7.51 9.87 21.84
C ARG A 63 -8.81 9.93 21.04
N SER A 64 -9.60 8.86 21.08
CA SER A 64 -10.82 8.71 20.30
C SER A 64 -12.03 9.18 21.10
N ALA A 65 -12.50 10.40 20.85
CA ALA A 65 -13.60 11.03 21.59
C ALA A 65 -14.96 10.29 21.52
N TRP A 66 -15.08 9.27 20.66
CA TRP A 66 -16.27 8.43 20.52
C TRP A 66 -16.16 7.07 21.23
N VAL A 67 -14.99 6.73 21.80
CA VAL A 67 -14.75 5.46 22.49
C VAL A 67 -15.15 5.58 23.96
N GLU A 68 -16.17 4.83 24.36
CA GLU A 68 -16.58 4.72 25.75
C GLU A 68 -15.74 3.67 26.50
N PRO A 69 -15.54 3.78 27.83
CA PRO A 69 -14.79 2.80 28.61
C PRO A 69 -15.28 1.34 28.43
N THR A 70 -16.57 1.15 28.17
CA THR A 70 -17.19 -0.16 27.93
C THR A 70 -16.89 -0.77 26.56
N MET A 71 -16.34 0.00 25.61
CA MET A 71 -15.96 -0.47 24.28
C MET A 71 -14.51 -0.99 24.22
N ARG A 72 -13.76 -0.89 25.33
CA ARG A 72 -12.37 -1.36 25.42
C ARG A 72 -12.36 -2.88 25.53
N ALA A 73 -11.82 -3.56 24.51
CA ALA A 73 -11.69 -5.01 24.50
C ALA A 73 -10.43 -5.46 25.22
N ASP A 74 -10.47 -6.64 25.84
CA ASP A 74 -9.28 -7.32 26.34
C ASP A 74 -8.41 -7.78 25.17
N ALA A 75 -7.09 -7.63 25.30
CA ALA A 75 -6.14 -8.03 24.26
C ALA A 75 -6.22 -9.56 24.01
N VAL A 76 -6.61 -9.94 22.80
CA VAL A 76 -6.63 -11.34 22.33
C VAL A 76 -5.30 -11.63 21.65
N PRO A 77 -4.69 -12.84 21.81
CA PRO A 77 -3.42 -13.18 21.18
C PRO A 77 -3.60 -13.53 19.70
N VAL A 78 -3.97 -12.54 18.90
CA VAL A 78 -4.03 -12.53 17.44
C VAL A 78 -2.82 -11.74 16.93
N PRO A 79 -2.31 -11.96 15.69
CA PRO A 79 -1.35 -11.03 15.09
C PRO A 79 -1.79 -9.58 15.29
N ASP A 80 -0.97 -8.81 15.99
CA ASP A 80 -1.26 -7.42 16.32
C ASP A 80 -0.73 -6.53 15.20
N CYS A 81 -1.38 -6.63 14.04
CA CYS A 81 -1.08 -5.88 12.83
C CYS A 81 -0.94 -4.37 13.11
N PRO A 82 -1.82 -3.72 13.89
CA PRO A 82 -1.66 -2.31 14.25
C PRO A 82 -0.35 -2.02 15.00
N THR A 83 0.04 -2.87 15.95
CA THR A 83 1.33 -2.73 16.64
C THR A 83 2.50 -2.95 15.69
N GLU A 84 2.46 -3.98 14.83
CA GLU A 84 3.52 -4.23 13.84
C GLU A 84 3.70 -3.05 12.87
N LEU A 85 2.60 -2.45 12.40
CA LEU A 85 2.61 -1.27 11.55
C LEU A 85 3.25 -0.07 12.25
N ARG A 86 2.93 0.14 13.55
CA ARG A 86 3.54 1.21 14.36
C ARG A 86 5.03 0.98 14.59
N VAL A 87 5.43 -0.25 14.92
CA VAL A 87 6.83 -0.64 15.09
C VAL A 87 7.58 -0.41 13.78
N TRP A 88 7.06 -0.94 12.67
CA TRP A 88 7.63 -0.77 11.36
C TRP A 88 7.79 0.71 11.01
N ALA A 89 6.75 1.53 11.20
CA ALA A 89 6.83 2.96 10.92
C ALA A 89 7.87 3.67 11.81
N SER A 90 8.07 3.23 13.06
CA SER A 90 9.05 3.81 13.97
C SER A 90 10.50 3.41 13.68
N GLU A 91 10.69 2.18 13.20
CA GLU A 91 11.99 1.60 12.88
C GLU A 91 12.35 1.77 11.40
N PHE A 92 11.43 2.28 10.57
CA PHE A 92 11.60 2.43 9.13
C PHE A 92 12.82 3.31 8.81
N GLY A 93 13.91 2.63 8.46
CA GLY A 93 15.20 3.26 8.21
C GLY A 93 15.23 4.02 6.88
N ASP A 94 14.88 5.31 6.91
CA ASP A 94 14.79 6.19 5.73
C ASP A 94 16.01 6.07 4.81
N ARG A 95 17.24 6.00 5.35
CA ARG A 95 18.46 5.95 4.51
C ARG A 95 18.61 4.64 3.72
N THR A 96 18.51 3.48 4.38
CA THR A 96 18.72 2.18 3.72
C THR A 96 17.61 1.90 2.71
N ALA A 97 16.35 2.15 3.09
CA ALA A 97 15.22 2.01 2.18
C ALA A 97 15.35 2.95 0.97
N ARG A 98 15.80 4.19 1.20
CA ARG A 98 16.04 5.16 0.13
C ARG A 98 17.13 4.72 -0.83
N GLU A 99 18.26 4.26 -0.32
CA GLU A 99 19.36 3.75 -1.16
C GLU A 99 18.91 2.56 -2.00
N HIS A 100 18.13 1.64 -1.40
CA HIS A 100 17.54 0.48 -2.08
C HIS A 100 16.65 0.90 -3.26
N ILE A 101 15.67 1.78 -3.04
CA ILE A 101 14.75 2.21 -4.11
C ILE A 101 15.44 3.11 -5.15
N LYS A 102 16.45 3.90 -4.75
CA LYS A 102 17.29 4.65 -5.70
C LYS A 102 18.11 3.74 -6.60
N GLY A 103 18.49 2.55 -6.13
CA GLY A 103 19.11 1.51 -6.94
C GLY A 103 18.16 0.85 -7.95
N GLY A 104 16.88 1.23 -7.99
CA GLY A 104 15.88 0.65 -8.87
C GLY A 104 15.23 -0.62 -8.32
N HIS A 105 15.47 -0.95 -7.04
CA HIS A 105 14.88 -2.12 -6.41
C HIS A 105 13.54 -1.77 -5.74
N PRO A 106 12.47 -2.56 -5.97
CA PRO A 106 11.22 -2.34 -5.28
C PRO A 106 11.31 -2.73 -3.79
N LEU A 107 10.43 -2.13 -3.00
CA LEU A 107 10.27 -2.39 -1.57
C LEU A 107 8.85 -2.92 -1.33
N PHE A 108 8.73 -3.99 -0.55
CA PHE A 108 7.46 -4.64 -0.22
C PHE A 108 7.48 -5.07 1.22
N GLU A 109 6.41 -4.77 1.94
CA GLU A 109 6.19 -5.21 3.32
C GLU A 109 4.75 -5.67 3.49
N THR A 110 4.55 -6.73 4.27
CA THR A 110 3.24 -7.36 4.47
C THR A 110 2.95 -7.55 5.94
N PHE A 111 1.72 -7.24 6.35
CA PHE A 111 1.26 -7.24 7.74
C PHE A 111 0.00 -8.10 7.80
N PRO A 112 0.10 -9.34 8.32
CA PRO A 112 -1.06 -10.21 8.49
C PRO A 112 -1.91 -9.75 9.68
N ASP A 113 -3.22 -9.78 9.50
CA ASP A 113 -4.24 -9.54 10.51
C ASP A 113 -5.20 -10.76 10.56
N ALA A 114 -6.16 -10.76 11.49
CA ALA A 114 -7.05 -11.89 11.77
C ALA A 114 -7.66 -12.55 10.51
N ASP A 115 -8.22 -11.73 9.63
CA ASP A 115 -8.90 -12.18 8.40
C ASP A 115 -8.32 -11.56 7.13
N CYS A 116 -7.34 -10.66 7.23
CA CYS A 116 -6.83 -9.95 6.06
C CYS A 116 -5.32 -9.73 6.13
N THR A 117 -4.71 -9.41 4.99
CA THR A 117 -3.30 -9.07 4.88
C THR A 117 -3.20 -7.69 4.27
N TYR A 118 -2.46 -6.82 4.92
CA TYR A 118 -2.12 -5.50 4.42
C TYR A 118 -0.74 -5.53 3.78
N SER A 119 -0.57 -4.83 2.66
CA SER A 119 0.73 -4.72 1.99
C SER A 119 1.04 -3.26 1.66
N LEU A 120 2.29 -2.88 1.92
CA LEU A 120 2.88 -1.58 1.66
C LEU A 120 3.95 -1.78 0.60
N SER A 121 3.80 -1.12 -0.55
CA SER A 121 4.63 -1.37 -1.73
C SER A 121 5.16 -0.10 -2.34
N VAL A 122 6.40 -0.12 -2.82
CA VAL A 122 7.02 0.93 -3.63
C VAL A 122 7.72 0.31 -4.84
N TRP A 123 7.38 0.82 -6.01
CA TRP A 123 8.02 0.49 -7.28
C TRP A 123 8.79 1.70 -7.81
N PRO A 124 10.11 1.58 -7.99
CA PRO A 124 10.86 2.50 -8.83
C PRO A 124 10.41 2.34 -10.28
N VAL A 125 10.14 3.48 -10.92
CA VAL A 125 9.59 3.54 -12.26
C VAL A 125 10.66 4.08 -13.21
N ALA A 126 11.03 3.29 -14.21
CA ALA A 126 11.88 3.75 -15.30
C ALA A 126 11.05 4.54 -16.31
N LEU A 127 11.61 5.60 -16.89
CA LEU A 127 11.07 6.12 -18.15
C LEU A 127 11.31 5.05 -19.22
N PRO A 128 10.31 4.68 -20.03
CA PRO A 128 10.60 3.89 -21.22
C PRO A 128 11.58 4.69 -22.07
N ALA A 129 12.74 4.12 -22.38
CA ALA A 129 13.59 4.63 -23.43
C ALA A 129 12.73 4.61 -24.70
N GLY A 130 12.36 5.79 -25.20
CA GLY A 130 11.28 5.93 -26.19
C GLY A 130 11.45 4.99 -27.37
N ASP A 131 10.64 3.92 -27.41
CA ASP A 131 10.44 3.10 -28.58
C ASP A 131 9.09 3.51 -29.21
N PRO A 132 9.09 4.19 -30.36
CA PRO A 132 7.86 4.69 -31.00
C PRO A 132 6.89 3.58 -31.44
N HIS A 133 7.26 2.30 -31.30
CA HIS A 133 6.43 1.15 -31.65
C HIS A 133 5.80 0.42 -30.45
N GLN A 134 5.94 0.92 -29.23
CA GLN A 134 5.35 0.25 -28.08
C GLN A 134 3.81 0.25 -28.20
N PRO A 135 3.15 -0.92 -28.29
CA PRO A 135 1.69 -0.97 -28.28
C PRO A 135 1.20 -0.35 -26.98
N LEU A 136 0.21 0.55 -27.09
CA LEU A 136 -0.43 1.15 -25.92
C LEU A 136 -0.80 0.04 -24.92
N PRO A 137 -0.40 0.15 -23.63
CA PRO A 137 -0.80 -0.84 -22.63
C PRO A 137 -2.31 -0.97 -22.64
N ALA A 138 -2.81 -2.21 -22.67
CA ALA A 138 -4.24 -2.47 -22.55
C ALA A 138 -4.77 -1.77 -21.28
N PRO A 139 -5.91 -1.07 -21.35
CA PRO A 139 -6.45 -0.34 -20.21
C PRO A 139 -6.63 -1.30 -19.03
N GLN A 140 -6.13 -0.90 -17.86
CA GLN A 140 -6.22 -1.71 -16.66
C GLN A 140 -7.66 -1.66 -16.15
N THR A 141 -8.29 -2.83 -16.07
CA THR A 141 -9.66 -2.96 -15.58
C THR A 141 -9.64 -3.09 -14.06
N HIS A 142 -10.07 -2.07 -13.35
CA HIS A 142 -10.18 -2.12 -11.88
C HIS A 142 -11.61 -2.47 -11.47
N ARG A 143 -11.77 -3.47 -10.59
CA ARG A 143 -13.05 -3.78 -9.91
C ARG A 143 -13.19 -2.84 -8.73
N VAL A 144 -14.24 -2.02 -8.72
CA VAL A 144 -14.53 -1.08 -7.63
C VAL A 144 -15.76 -1.55 -6.85
N GLY A 145 -15.57 -1.82 -5.55
CA GLY A 145 -16.65 -1.95 -4.56
C GLY A 145 -17.43 -3.28 -4.54
N GLY A 146 -17.90 -3.65 -3.35
CA GLY A 146 -18.72 -4.83 -3.05
C GLY A 146 -20.20 -4.71 -3.48
N LEU A 147 -20.45 -4.24 -4.71
CA LEU A 147 -21.79 -4.29 -5.31
C LEU A 147 -22.05 -5.69 -5.89
N SER A 148 -23.31 -6.12 -5.88
CA SER A 148 -23.74 -7.42 -6.44
C SER A 148 -23.46 -7.58 -7.95
N HIS A 149 -23.11 -6.49 -8.65
CA HIS A 149 -22.66 -6.51 -10.03
C HIS A 149 -21.33 -5.74 -10.14
N PRO A 150 -20.28 -6.32 -10.76
CA PRO A 150 -18.99 -5.66 -10.87
C PRO A 150 -19.08 -4.44 -11.79
N LEU A 151 -18.75 -3.26 -11.26
CA LEU A 151 -18.43 -2.11 -12.10
C LEU A 151 -16.94 -2.15 -12.43
N TYR A 152 -16.66 -2.29 -13.72
CA TYR A 152 -15.32 -2.23 -14.27
C TYR A 152 -15.03 -0.79 -14.68
N MET A 153 -14.04 -0.16 -14.03
CA MET A 153 -13.49 1.10 -14.50
C MET A 153 -12.31 0.80 -15.43
N LEU A 154 -12.38 1.33 -16.65
CA LEU A 154 -11.22 1.45 -17.51
C LEU A 154 -10.38 2.60 -16.97
N ALA A 155 -9.25 2.29 -16.30
CA ALA A 155 -8.28 3.32 -15.99
C ALA A 155 -7.58 3.73 -17.29
N GLU A 156 -7.54 5.04 -17.57
CA GLU A 156 -6.71 5.55 -18.66
C GLU A 156 -5.26 5.11 -18.42
N SER A 157 -4.62 4.64 -19.50
CA SER A 157 -3.22 4.23 -19.44
C SER A 157 -2.38 5.43 -19.00
N PRO A 158 -1.64 5.35 -17.89
CA PRO A 158 -1.02 6.50 -17.23
C PRO A 158 0.22 7.03 -17.98
N TRP A 159 0.40 6.67 -19.24
CA TRP A 159 1.53 6.97 -20.11
C TRP A 159 1.13 7.78 -21.35
N ARG A 160 0.10 8.61 -21.24
CA ARG A 160 -0.11 9.70 -22.21
C ARG A 160 0.84 10.86 -21.95
#